data_AF-A0AAE6WSS7-F1
#
_entry.id   AF-A0AAE6WSS7-F1
#
_cell.length_a   1.000
_cell.length_b   1.000
_cell.length_c   1.000
_cell.angle_alpha   90.00
_cell.angle_beta   90.00
_cell.angle_gamma   90.00
#
_symmetry.space_group_name_H-M   'P 1'
#
loop_
_entity.id
_entity.type
_entity.pdbx_description
1 polymer ?
#
loop_
_entity_poly.entity_id
_entity_poly.type
_entity_poly.pdbx_seq_one_letter_code
_entity_poly.pdbx_strand_id
1 'polypeptide(L)'
;MWAQTKWISFFYTRPFFNRFFIHSPSKWIIYVGLGTIAIAMYFSENFGQLLLHASLSARLMLLIGECIFVGLLRGMNTLTQQMYADRLLTLFYVSGVSPFRMILGQSTSSLPLYTWSSIMIAIPLTIGYSAMERVLYVLLFLVVSLLMIWLTDILSRFLMVLTMRFFPIIVKTFVGISSLAYVALIGLLVWALIEVETISPEAWQSLERFMVYVLCIFAVGLGALFLFSEQIGRFYYESWLNHAESQDRTRPETQENLSNLVKNAHDAIVFKDITLLIRNPITKIRFWFWVIAIITGAVVAKSGVASSFLTEANQAYYVLLFVSLLTALVFGEIVSALYQFEEQNYILYYVAAVKGSTIFWAKTMIASLLVVAPAIIGHLILAIVLQFSFMEWLLGGFLILGFTFGSIIVQLSIASLDKKGRGGVNLKEGSEEEEMLKQSPKKPIAIVSSIMGLIYLGVCLWLYWINIGIPILATIVLLTLLLSLVGVRYSAR
;
A
#
# COMPACT_ATOMS: atom_id res chain seq x y z
N MET A 1 20.61 -21.99 24.15
CA MET A 1 20.16 -21.64 22.77
C MET A 1 18.79 -20.97 22.79
N TRP A 2 17.74 -21.67 23.24
CA TRP A 2 16.36 -21.16 23.34
C TRP A 2 16.16 -19.91 24.20
N ALA A 3 16.91 -19.76 25.31
CA ALA A 3 16.79 -18.61 26.20
C ALA A 3 17.11 -17.28 25.50
N GLN A 4 18.16 -17.25 24.65
CA GLN A 4 18.53 -16.03 23.92
C GLN A 4 17.51 -15.69 22.83
N THR A 5 17.04 -16.67 22.06
CA THR A 5 15.98 -16.47 21.06
C THR A 5 14.69 -15.97 21.71
N LYS A 6 14.34 -16.48 22.90
CA LYS A 6 13.18 -16.03 23.68
C LYS A 6 13.30 -14.56 24.11
N TRP A 7 14.47 -14.14 24.59
CA TRP A 7 14.71 -12.75 24.97
C TRP A 7 14.71 -11.79 23.79
N ILE A 8 15.35 -12.17 22.67
CA ILE A 8 15.29 -11.40 21.42
C ILE A 8 13.84 -11.25 20.98
N SER A 9 13.09 -12.35 20.93
CA SER A 9 11.67 -12.34 20.58
C SER A 9 10.88 -11.39 21.47
N PHE A 10 11.10 -11.42 22.80
CA PHE A 10 10.46 -10.54 23.77
C PHE A 10 10.78 -9.04 23.55
N PHE A 11 12.03 -8.69 23.28
CA PHE A 11 12.45 -7.32 22.99
C PHE A 11 11.87 -6.78 21.68
N TYR A 12 11.61 -7.65 20.69
CA TYR A 12 10.90 -7.28 19.47
C TYR A 12 9.37 -7.28 19.64
N THR A 13 8.79 -8.15 20.48
CA THR A 13 7.34 -8.18 20.74
C THR A 13 6.86 -7.01 21.59
N ARG A 14 7.63 -6.51 22.56
CA ARG A 14 7.16 -5.45 23.48
C ARG A 14 6.88 -4.10 22.79
N PRO A 15 7.76 -3.55 21.93
CA PRO A 15 7.46 -2.36 21.13
C PRO A 15 6.33 -2.60 20.13
N PHE A 16 6.26 -3.83 19.60
CA PHE A 16 5.25 -4.26 18.65
C PHE A 16 3.85 -4.32 19.29
N PHE A 17 3.67 -5.00 20.42
CA PHE A 17 2.40 -5.06 21.18
C PHE A 17 1.97 -3.67 21.67
N ASN A 18 2.89 -2.83 22.16
CA ASN A 18 2.58 -1.45 22.54
C ASN A 18 2.13 -0.61 21.33
N ARG A 19 2.78 -0.79 20.16
CA ARG A 19 2.35 -0.15 18.91
C ARG A 19 1.07 -0.71 18.35
N PHE A 20 0.74 -2.00 18.54
CA PHE A 20 -0.38 -2.68 17.88
C PHE A 20 -1.69 -2.68 18.70
N PHE A 21 -1.59 -2.79 20.04
CA PHE A 21 -2.76 -2.82 20.94
C PHE A 21 -3.02 -1.50 21.68
N ILE A 22 -1.97 -0.81 22.14
CA ILE A 22 -2.12 0.35 23.04
C ILE A 22 -2.18 1.68 22.26
N HIS A 23 -1.36 1.83 21.21
CA HIS A 23 -1.20 3.10 20.49
C HIS A 23 -1.45 3.01 18.97
N SER A 24 -2.03 1.90 18.48
CA SER A 24 -2.14 1.69 17.02
C SER A 24 -3.33 2.45 16.42
N PRO A 25 -3.12 3.21 15.32
CA PRO A 25 -4.19 3.63 14.42
C PRO A 25 -4.83 2.43 13.69
N SER A 26 -4.28 1.22 13.88
CA SER A 26 -4.68 -0.05 13.28
C SER A 26 -5.81 -0.78 14.03
N LYS A 27 -6.54 -0.13 14.94
CA LYS A 27 -7.84 -0.64 15.42
C LYS A 27 -8.77 -0.97 14.23
N TRP A 28 -8.64 -0.22 13.15
CA TRP A 28 -9.29 -0.51 11.87
C TRP A 28 -8.88 -1.85 11.25
N ILE A 29 -7.67 -2.39 11.47
CA ILE A 29 -7.29 -3.74 11.00
C ILE A 29 -8.05 -4.82 11.78
N ILE A 30 -8.37 -4.58 13.06
CA ILE A 30 -9.22 -5.48 13.85
C ILE A 30 -10.67 -5.41 13.33
N TYR A 31 -11.17 -4.22 12.99
CA TYR A 31 -12.52 -4.04 12.39
C TYR A 31 -12.62 -4.53 10.94
N VAL A 32 -11.59 -4.33 10.11
CA VAL A 32 -11.44 -4.90 8.76
C VAL A 32 -11.25 -6.41 8.85
N GLY A 33 -10.60 -6.89 9.90
CA GLY A 33 -10.50 -8.30 10.24
C GLY A 33 -11.85 -8.93 10.60
N LEU A 34 -12.61 -8.29 11.49
CA LEU A 34 -13.98 -8.69 11.77
C LEU A 34 -14.88 -8.57 10.52
N GLY A 35 -14.65 -7.55 9.69
CA GLY A 35 -15.32 -7.33 8.41
C GLY A 35 -14.97 -8.38 7.36
N THR A 36 -13.74 -8.88 7.31
CA THR A 36 -13.31 -9.96 6.41
C THR A 36 -13.83 -11.32 6.86
N ILE A 37 -13.95 -11.55 8.18
CA ILE A 37 -14.69 -12.70 8.73
C ILE A 37 -16.18 -12.60 8.36
N ALA A 38 -16.78 -11.40 8.46
CA ALA A 38 -18.17 -11.17 8.06
C ALA A 38 -18.38 -11.32 6.53
N ILE A 39 -17.43 -10.88 5.71
CA ILE A 39 -17.41 -11.07 4.25
C ILE A 39 -17.26 -12.56 3.93
N ALA A 40 -16.36 -13.29 4.59
CA ALA A 40 -16.20 -14.73 4.41
C ALA A 40 -17.44 -15.52 4.87
N MET A 41 -18.16 -15.04 5.90
CA MET A 41 -19.46 -15.58 6.28
C MET A 41 -20.55 -15.25 5.25
N TYR A 42 -20.54 -14.04 4.67
CA TYR A 42 -21.49 -13.60 3.65
C TYR A 42 -21.31 -14.34 2.31
N PHE A 43 -20.08 -14.62 1.91
CA PHE A 43 -19.74 -15.41 0.71
C PHE A 43 -19.67 -16.92 0.96
N SER A 44 -20.15 -17.41 2.11
CA SER A 44 -19.99 -18.82 2.51
C SER A 44 -20.72 -19.81 1.60
N GLU A 45 -21.80 -19.40 0.93
CA GLU A 45 -22.49 -20.25 -0.07
C GLU A 45 -21.64 -20.45 -1.33
N ASN A 46 -21.05 -19.37 -1.88
CA ASN A 46 -20.18 -19.45 -3.06
C ASN A 46 -18.87 -20.21 -2.75
N PHE A 47 -18.29 -20.00 -1.56
CA PHE A 47 -17.13 -20.77 -1.10
C PHE A 47 -17.45 -22.26 -0.90
N GLY A 48 -18.67 -22.58 -0.45
CA GLY A 48 -19.14 -23.95 -0.28
C GLY A 48 -19.23 -24.70 -1.60
N GLN A 49 -19.67 -24.04 -2.67
CA GLN A 49 -19.77 -24.62 -4.01
C GLN A 49 -18.39 -24.89 -4.64
N LEU A 50 -17.44 -23.96 -4.48
CA LEU A 50 -16.06 -24.13 -4.95
C LEU A 50 -15.33 -25.30 -4.27
N LEU A 51 -15.60 -25.53 -2.98
CA LEU A 51 -14.96 -26.57 -2.17
C LEU A 51 -15.71 -27.90 -2.15
N LEU A 52 -16.82 -28.02 -2.88
CA LEU A 52 -17.76 -29.15 -2.79
C LEU A 52 -17.10 -30.50 -3.14
N HIS A 53 -16.21 -30.51 -4.13
CA HIS A 53 -15.46 -31.69 -4.56
C HIS A 53 -14.04 -31.78 -3.95
N ALA A 54 -13.66 -30.85 -3.08
CA ALA A 54 -12.32 -30.79 -2.52
C ALA A 54 -12.17 -31.78 -1.35
N SER A 55 -11.33 -32.80 -1.55
CA SER A 55 -10.92 -33.74 -0.48
C SER A 55 -10.17 -33.01 0.64
N LEU A 56 -10.08 -33.63 1.83
CA LEU A 56 -9.28 -33.07 2.94
C LEU A 56 -7.82 -32.80 2.53
N SER A 57 -7.23 -33.71 1.74
CA SER A 57 -5.88 -33.57 1.20
C SER A 57 -5.75 -32.34 0.30
N ALA A 58 -6.67 -32.17 -0.63
CA ALA A 58 -6.67 -31.04 -1.56
C ALA A 58 -6.82 -29.69 -0.83
N ARG A 59 -7.69 -29.63 0.20
CA ARG A 59 -7.85 -28.43 1.05
C ARG A 59 -6.59 -28.11 1.85
N LEU A 60 -5.90 -29.12 2.38
CA LEU A 60 -4.62 -28.95 3.07
C LEU A 60 -3.53 -28.46 2.10
N MET A 61 -3.45 -29.03 0.90
CA MET A 61 -2.46 -28.63 -0.10
C MET A 61 -2.69 -27.20 -0.61
N LEU A 62 -3.96 -26.80 -0.77
CA LEU A 62 -4.33 -25.42 -1.09
C LEU A 62 -3.90 -24.47 0.03
N LEU A 63 -4.22 -24.80 1.30
CA LEU A 63 -3.82 -24.01 2.47
C LEU A 63 -2.30 -23.84 2.56
N ILE A 64 -1.56 -24.94 2.38
CA ILE A 64 -0.09 -24.93 2.38
C ILE A 64 0.44 -24.06 1.24
N GLY A 65 -0.12 -24.19 0.03
CA GLY A 65 0.28 -23.41 -1.13
C GLY A 65 0.05 -21.93 -0.95
N GLU A 66 -1.14 -21.56 -0.47
CA GLU A 66 -1.45 -20.17 -0.15
C GLU A 66 -0.47 -19.62 0.89
N CYS A 67 -0.19 -20.36 1.96
CA CYS A 67 0.78 -19.95 2.98
C CYS A 67 2.19 -19.72 2.42
N ILE A 68 2.65 -20.55 1.47
CA ILE A 68 3.95 -20.39 0.82
C ILE A 68 3.94 -19.18 -0.12
N PHE A 69 2.96 -19.07 -1.03
CA PHE A 69 2.91 -17.98 -2.01
C PHE A 69 2.68 -16.62 -1.36
N VAL A 70 1.66 -16.51 -0.51
CA VAL A 70 1.34 -15.28 0.24
C VAL A 70 2.46 -14.95 1.20
N GLY A 71 3.05 -15.96 1.86
CA GLY A 71 4.19 -15.79 2.77
C GLY A 71 5.43 -15.24 2.08
N LEU A 72 5.80 -15.76 0.90
CA LEU A 72 6.93 -15.28 0.10
C LEU A 72 6.70 -13.83 -0.37
N LEU A 73 5.52 -13.54 -0.91
CA LEU A 73 5.15 -12.18 -1.33
C LEU A 73 5.22 -11.20 -0.14
N ARG A 74 4.56 -11.54 0.98
CA ARG A 74 4.61 -10.72 2.20
C ARG A 74 6.04 -10.51 2.69
N GLY A 75 6.84 -11.58 2.69
CA GLY A 75 8.24 -11.55 3.07
C GLY A 75 9.02 -10.54 2.23
N MET A 76 8.89 -10.61 0.91
CA MET A 76 9.59 -9.74 -0.03
C MET A 76 9.19 -8.27 0.08
N ASN A 77 7.95 -7.98 0.48
CA ASN A 77 7.45 -6.60 0.63
C ASN A 77 7.92 -5.94 1.94
N THR A 78 7.89 -6.68 3.05
CA THR A 78 8.01 -6.08 4.40
C THR A 78 9.33 -6.36 5.12
N LEU A 79 10.07 -7.42 4.72
CA LEU A 79 11.26 -7.86 5.47
C LEU A 79 12.43 -6.89 5.42
N THR A 80 12.64 -6.18 4.31
CA THR A 80 13.78 -5.25 4.18
C THR A 80 13.71 -4.16 5.26
N GLN A 81 12.53 -3.59 5.50
CA GLN A 81 12.32 -2.60 6.56
C GLN A 81 12.42 -3.23 7.96
N GLN A 82 11.85 -4.42 8.16
CA GLN A 82 11.85 -5.09 9.46
C GLN A 82 13.25 -5.56 9.90
N MET A 83 14.09 -5.95 8.94
CA MET A 83 15.43 -6.47 9.23
C MET A 83 16.46 -5.35 9.35
N TYR A 84 16.48 -4.39 8.42
CA TYR A 84 17.59 -3.43 8.33
C TYR A 84 17.31 -2.04 8.94
N ALA A 85 16.06 -1.67 9.23
CA ALA A 85 15.72 -0.34 9.75
C ALA A 85 15.59 -0.28 11.29
N ASP A 86 15.87 -1.36 12.00
CA ASP A 86 15.59 -1.44 13.43
C ASP A 86 16.79 -1.00 14.30
N ARG A 87 16.55 -0.01 15.18
CA ARG A 87 17.57 0.55 16.10
C ARG A 87 18.15 -0.49 17.07
N LEU A 88 17.40 -1.57 17.30
CA LEU A 88 17.84 -2.67 18.16
C LEU A 88 18.98 -3.49 17.53
N LEU A 89 19.19 -3.39 16.22
CA LEU A 89 20.19 -4.20 15.53
C LEU A 89 21.63 -3.83 15.92
N THR A 90 21.90 -2.55 16.11
CA THR A 90 23.20 -2.06 16.61
C THR A 90 23.51 -2.60 18.01
N LEU A 91 22.49 -2.67 18.89
CA LEU A 91 22.64 -3.23 20.25
C LEU A 91 22.90 -4.75 20.22
N PHE A 92 22.25 -5.48 19.31
CA PHE A 92 22.47 -6.93 19.16
C PHE A 92 23.81 -7.26 18.51
N TYR A 93 24.30 -6.42 17.59
CA TYR A 93 25.64 -6.54 17.01
C TYR A 93 26.74 -6.36 18.07
N VAL A 94 26.66 -5.30 18.88
CA VAL A 94 27.64 -5.02 19.94
C VAL A 94 27.64 -6.07 21.06
N SER A 95 26.50 -6.72 21.31
CA SER A 95 26.38 -7.78 22.33
C SER A 95 26.85 -9.16 21.86
N GLY A 96 27.34 -9.30 20.62
CA GLY A 96 27.92 -10.54 20.11
C GLY A 96 26.91 -11.68 19.92
N VAL A 97 25.62 -11.37 19.79
CA VAL A 97 24.57 -12.36 19.56
C VAL A 97 24.74 -12.97 18.17
N SER A 98 24.62 -14.29 18.03
CA SER A 98 24.76 -14.91 16.71
C SER A 98 23.66 -14.40 15.77
N PRO A 99 23.99 -13.96 14.54
CA PRO A 99 23.01 -13.39 13.61
C PRO A 99 21.92 -14.40 13.20
N PHE A 100 22.22 -15.69 13.18
CA PHE A 100 21.20 -16.74 12.98
C PHE A 100 20.12 -16.74 14.09
N ARG A 101 20.53 -16.65 15.36
CA ARG A 101 19.60 -16.55 16.50
C ARG A 101 18.77 -15.28 16.44
N MET A 102 19.33 -14.22 15.86
CA MET A 102 18.61 -12.96 15.65
C MET A 102 17.51 -13.09 14.60
N ILE A 103 17.80 -13.70 13.44
CA ILE A 103 16.81 -13.96 12.38
C ILE A 103 15.66 -14.82 12.90
N LEU A 104 15.97 -15.91 13.61
CA LEU A 104 14.96 -16.76 14.25
C LEU A 104 14.15 -16.00 15.31
N GLY A 105 14.82 -15.21 16.15
CA GLY A 105 14.18 -14.39 17.18
C GLY A 105 13.17 -13.40 16.59
N GLN A 106 13.56 -12.68 15.54
CA GLN A 106 12.68 -11.76 14.80
C GLN A 106 11.49 -12.48 14.15
N SER A 107 11.72 -13.65 13.54
CA SER A 107 10.65 -14.46 12.97
C SER A 107 9.66 -14.92 14.05
N THR A 108 10.14 -15.45 15.18
CA THR A 108 9.28 -15.84 16.31
C THR A 108 8.53 -14.67 16.94
N SER A 109 9.08 -13.45 16.93
CA SER A 109 8.37 -12.27 17.44
C SER A 109 7.13 -11.92 16.60
N SER A 110 7.07 -12.41 15.36
CA SER A 110 5.98 -12.17 14.42
C SER A 110 4.87 -13.24 14.50
N LEU A 111 5.04 -14.29 15.30
CA LEU A 111 4.05 -15.37 15.47
C LEU A 111 2.64 -14.89 15.82
N PRO A 112 2.42 -13.92 16.72
CA PRO A 112 1.07 -13.42 17.02
C PRO A 112 0.35 -12.82 15.79
N LEU A 113 1.09 -12.21 14.86
CA LEU A 113 0.52 -11.75 13.59
C LEU A 113 0.19 -12.91 12.67
N TYR A 114 1.02 -13.95 12.66
CA TYR A 114 0.77 -15.14 11.84
C TYR A 114 -0.45 -15.91 12.33
N THR A 115 -0.74 -15.91 13.63
CA THR A 115 -1.98 -16.46 14.17
C THR A 115 -3.21 -15.79 13.54
N TRP A 116 -3.21 -14.47 13.36
CA TRP A 116 -4.33 -13.77 12.76
C TRP A 116 -4.51 -14.13 11.27
N SER A 117 -3.42 -14.15 10.49
CA SER A 117 -3.50 -14.59 9.08
C SER A 117 -3.88 -16.06 8.94
N SER A 118 -3.45 -16.91 9.87
CA SER A 118 -3.81 -18.33 9.90
C SER A 118 -5.31 -18.52 10.12
N ILE A 119 -5.93 -17.72 11.01
CA ILE A 119 -7.38 -17.76 11.25
C ILE A 119 -8.16 -17.38 9.99
N MET A 120 -7.70 -16.35 9.25
CA MET A 120 -8.35 -15.89 8.02
C MET A 120 -8.38 -16.93 6.90
N ILE A 121 -7.35 -17.77 6.83
CA ILE A 121 -7.22 -18.80 5.78
C ILE A 121 -7.89 -20.11 6.24
N ALA A 122 -7.72 -20.47 7.52
CA ALA A 122 -8.23 -21.73 8.07
C ALA A 122 -9.76 -21.79 8.12
N ILE A 123 -10.44 -20.70 8.51
CA ILE A 123 -11.91 -20.71 8.68
C ILE A 123 -12.64 -20.96 7.35
N PRO A 124 -12.38 -20.22 6.26
CA PRO A 124 -13.07 -20.43 4.98
C PRO A 124 -12.92 -21.84 4.42
N LEU A 125 -11.77 -22.48 4.60
CA LEU A 125 -11.51 -23.83 4.07
C LEU A 125 -12.26 -24.95 4.82
N THR A 126 -12.85 -24.64 5.98
CA THR A 126 -13.70 -25.57 6.71
C THR A 126 -15.18 -25.50 6.33
N ILE A 127 -15.56 -24.58 5.44
CA ILE A 127 -16.92 -24.49 4.90
C ILE A 127 -17.27 -25.83 4.19
N GLY A 128 -18.47 -26.34 4.43
CA GLY A 128 -18.96 -27.62 3.90
C GLY A 128 -18.80 -28.83 4.82
N TYR A 129 -18.02 -28.76 5.90
CA TYR A 129 -17.99 -29.80 6.93
C TYR A 129 -19.16 -29.68 7.92
N SER A 130 -19.47 -30.75 8.67
CA SER A 130 -20.44 -30.70 9.78
C SER A 130 -19.92 -29.84 10.94
N ALA A 131 -20.80 -29.37 11.84
CA ALA A 131 -20.41 -28.44 12.91
C ALA A 131 -19.29 -28.98 13.82
N MET A 132 -19.31 -30.27 14.16
CA MET A 132 -18.25 -30.90 14.97
C MET A 132 -16.94 -31.07 14.21
N GLU A 133 -17.01 -31.50 12.94
CA GLU A 133 -15.84 -31.62 12.08
C GLU A 133 -15.19 -30.26 11.80
N ARG A 134 -15.98 -29.19 11.66
CA ARG A 134 -15.47 -27.83 11.49
C ARG A 134 -14.55 -27.42 12.63
N VAL A 135 -14.93 -27.66 13.89
CA VAL A 135 -14.09 -27.27 15.04
C VAL A 135 -12.75 -28.00 15.01
N LEU A 136 -12.77 -29.30 14.72
CA LEU A 136 -11.55 -30.12 14.66
C LEU A 136 -10.65 -29.73 13.47
N TYR A 137 -11.23 -29.54 12.28
CA TYR A 137 -10.48 -29.15 11.08
C TYR A 137 -10.00 -27.70 11.13
N VAL A 138 -10.72 -26.77 11.77
CA VAL A 138 -10.23 -25.40 11.99
C VAL A 138 -8.95 -25.45 12.81
N LEU A 139 -8.91 -26.25 13.87
CA LEU A 139 -7.74 -26.36 14.74
C LEU A 139 -6.56 -27.00 13.99
N LEU A 140 -6.80 -28.07 13.22
CA LEU A 140 -5.80 -28.67 12.34
C LEU A 140 -5.24 -27.65 11.34
N PHE A 141 -6.11 -26.97 10.60
CA PHE A 141 -5.73 -25.99 9.58
C PHE A 141 -5.00 -24.80 10.18
N LEU A 142 -5.37 -24.36 11.38
CA LEU A 142 -4.68 -23.29 12.10
C LEU A 142 -3.25 -23.71 12.47
N VAL A 143 -3.05 -24.93 12.99
CA VAL A 143 -1.70 -25.43 13.32
C VAL A 143 -0.83 -25.56 12.07
N VAL A 144 -1.38 -26.13 10.99
CA VAL A 144 -0.65 -26.32 9.73
C VAL A 144 -0.30 -24.96 9.09
N SER A 145 -1.25 -24.05 9.00
CA SER A 145 -1.02 -22.71 8.43
C SER A 145 -0.02 -21.90 9.25
N LEU A 146 -0.12 -21.91 10.58
CA LEU A 146 0.81 -21.20 11.43
C LEU A 146 2.25 -21.72 11.28
N LEU A 147 2.41 -23.04 11.20
CA LEU A 147 3.71 -23.67 10.97
C LEU A 147 4.25 -23.31 9.57
N MET A 148 3.42 -23.40 8.53
CA MET A 148 3.84 -23.08 7.15
C MET A 148 4.18 -21.61 6.95
N ILE A 149 3.40 -20.69 7.51
CA ILE A 149 3.67 -19.25 7.47
C ILE A 149 4.99 -18.95 8.18
N TRP A 150 5.23 -19.58 9.33
CA TRP A 150 6.47 -19.40 10.07
C TRP A 150 7.70 -19.93 9.31
N LEU A 151 7.62 -21.14 8.72
CA LEU A 151 8.69 -21.68 7.88
C LEU A 151 8.96 -20.80 6.65
N THR A 152 7.90 -20.30 6.02
CA THR A 152 8.00 -19.43 4.84
C THR A 152 8.60 -18.07 5.19
N ASP A 153 8.31 -17.53 6.38
CA ASP A 153 8.95 -16.31 6.87
C ASP A 153 10.47 -16.50 7.07
N ILE A 154 10.88 -17.61 7.69
CA ILE A 154 12.30 -17.95 7.85
C ILE A 154 12.98 -18.06 6.47
N LEU A 155 12.35 -18.79 5.54
CA LEU A 155 12.84 -18.93 4.17
C LEU A 155 13.02 -17.56 3.51
N SER A 156 12.01 -16.70 3.62
CA SER A 156 12.00 -15.36 3.05
C SER A 156 13.11 -14.48 3.64
N ARG A 157 13.37 -14.58 4.95
CA ARG A 157 14.47 -13.86 5.61
C ARG A 157 15.83 -14.30 5.09
N PHE A 158 16.05 -15.61 4.93
CA PHE A 158 17.31 -16.11 4.37
C PHE A 158 17.51 -15.72 2.91
N LEU A 159 16.47 -15.86 2.09
CA LEU A 159 16.51 -15.41 0.69
C LEU A 159 16.76 -13.91 0.59
N MET A 160 16.16 -13.11 1.47
CA MET A 160 16.36 -11.66 1.51
C MET A 160 17.79 -11.29 1.85
N VAL A 161 18.41 -11.95 2.84
CA VAL A 161 19.82 -11.73 3.19
C VAL A 161 20.74 -12.03 2.01
N LEU A 162 20.53 -13.17 1.34
CA LEU A 162 21.32 -13.52 0.15
C LEU A 162 21.12 -12.52 -0.99
N THR A 163 19.87 -12.16 -1.27
CA THR A 163 19.54 -11.21 -2.35
C THR A 163 20.12 -9.82 -2.06
N MET A 164 20.07 -9.36 -0.81
CA MET A 164 20.63 -8.06 -0.41
C MET A 164 22.15 -8.03 -0.57
N ARG A 165 22.83 -9.17 -0.36
CA ARG A 165 24.28 -9.27 -0.54
C ARG A 165 24.68 -9.31 -2.01
N PHE A 166 24.08 -10.21 -2.79
CA PHE A 166 24.53 -10.48 -4.16
C PHE A 166 23.89 -9.56 -5.20
N PHE A 167 22.64 -9.14 -4.96
CA PHE A 167 21.85 -8.36 -5.91
C PHE A 167 20.95 -7.31 -5.22
N PRO A 168 21.54 -6.34 -4.48
CA PRO A 168 20.78 -5.34 -3.70
C PRO A 168 19.82 -4.49 -4.54
N ILE A 169 20.13 -4.31 -5.83
CA ILE A 169 19.26 -3.60 -6.79
C ILE A 169 17.90 -4.31 -6.92
N ILE A 170 17.91 -5.65 -6.90
CA ILE A 170 16.71 -6.47 -7.09
C ILE A 170 15.79 -6.40 -5.86
N VAL A 171 16.34 -6.22 -4.65
CA VAL A 171 15.56 -6.07 -3.41
C VAL A 171 14.62 -4.86 -3.46
N LYS A 172 15.07 -3.73 -4.02
CA LYS A 172 14.24 -2.52 -4.17
C LYS A 172 13.10 -2.73 -5.18
N THR A 173 13.34 -3.50 -6.24
CA THR A 173 12.30 -3.86 -7.22
C THR A 173 11.33 -4.92 -6.69
N PHE A 174 11.76 -5.82 -5.82
CA PHE A 174 10.91 -6.89 -5.28
C PHE A 174 9.77 -6.38 -4.42
N VAL A 175 9.96 -5.29 -3.67
CA VAL A 175 8.88 -4.65 -2.89
C VAL A 175 7.75 -4.18 -3.81
N GLY A 176 8.10 -3.57 -4.95
CA GLY A 176 7.15 -3.12 -5.97
C GLY A 176 6.47 -4.29 -6.70
N ILE A 177 7.26 -5.26 -7.19
CA ILE A 177 6.75 -6.44 -7.89
C ILE A 177 5.85 -7.27 -6.98
N SER A 178 6.21 -7.46 -5.71
CA SER A 178 5.41 -8.21 -4.77
C SER A 178 4.08 -7.52 -4.46
N SER A 179 4.06 -6.20 -4.38
CA SER A 179 2.81 -5.45 -4.15
C SER A 179 1.86 -5.60 -5.35
N LEU A 180 2.40 -5.54 -6.57
CA LEU A 180 1.66 -5.79 -7.81
C LEU A 180 1.13 -7.23 -7.90
N ALA A 181 1.99 -8.21 -7.57
CA ALA A 181 1.60 -9.61 -7.54
C ALA A 181 0.53 -9.89 -6.50
N TYR A 182 0.55 -9.21 -5.36
CA TYR A 182 -0.50 -9.32 -4.33
C TYR A 182 -1.85 -8.78 -4.82
N VAL A 183 -1.85 -7.61 -5.48
CA VAL A 183 -3.06 -7.03 -6.08
C VAL A 183 -3.59 -7.92 -7.21
N ALA A 184 -2.70 -8.47 -8.06
CA ALA A 184 -3.07 -9.40 -9.12
C ALA A 184 -3.65 -10.70 -8.55
N LEU A 185 -3.07 -11.25 -7.47
CA LEU A 185 -3.58 -12.44 -6.79
C LEU A 185 -4.98 -12.22 -6.21
N ILE A 186 -5.20 -11.10 -5.52
CA ILE A 186 -6.53 -10.75 -4.98
C ILE A 186 -7.52 -10.53 -6.12
N GLY A 187 -7.13 -9.81 -7.17
CA GLY A 187 -7.98 -9.57 -8.34
C GLY A 187 -8.38 -10.87 -9.04
N LEU A 188 -7.45 -11.80 -9.19
CA LEU A 188 -7.70 -13.13 -9.76
C LEU A 188 -8.62 -13.96 -8.86
N LEU A 189 -8.44 -13.88 -7.53
CA LEU A 189 -9.29 -14.58 -6.56
C LEU A 189 -10.72 -14.02 -6.57
N VAL A 190 -10.90 -12.70 -6.63
CA VAL A 190 -12.22 -12.05 -6.75
C VAL A 190 -12.88 -12.41 -8.08
N TRP A 191 -12.13 -12.38 -9.19
CA TRP A 191 -12.64 -12.80 -10.49
C TRP A 191 -13.07 -14.27 -10.49
N ALA A 192 -12.25 -15.16 -9.94
CA ALA A 192 -12.58 -16.58 -9.83
C ALA A 192 -13.82 -16.82 -8.95
N LEU A 193 -13.99 -16.07 -7.86
CA LEU A 193 -15.18 -16.15 -6.99
C LEU A 193 -16.47 -15.69 -7.67
N ILE A 194 -16.38 -14.88 -8.72
CA ILE A 194 -17.54 -14.37 -9.46
C ILE A 194 -17.88 -15.30 -10.64
N GLU A 195 -16.87 -15.79 -11.34
CA GLU A 195 -17.05 -16.48 -12.62
C GLU A 195 -17.08 -18.01 -12.51
N VAL A 196 -16.44 -18.59 -11.47
CA VAL A 196 -16.32 -20.04 -11.32
C VAL A 196 -17.32 -20.53 -10.29
N GLU A 197 -18.35 -21.22 -10.75
CA GLU A 197 -19.38 -21.80 -9.87
C GLU A 197 -18.88 -23.05 -9.13
N THR A 198 -18.15 -23.96 -9.81
CA THR A 198 -17.60 -25.18 -9.21
C THR A 198 -16.26 -25.57 -9.83
N ILE A 199 -15.41 -26.23 -9.06
CA ILE A 199 -14.12 -26.78 -9.52
C ILE A 199 -14.27 -28.29 -9.69
N SER A 200 -13.86 -28.81 -10.85
CA SER A 200 -13.98 -30.25 -11.15
C SER A 200 -13.08 -31.10 -10.24
N PRO A 201 -13.46 -32.36 -9.96
CA PRO A 201 -12.64 -33.29 -9.19
C PRO A 201 -11.23 -33.50 -9.78
N GLU A 202 -11.11 -33.54 -11.10
CA GLU A 202 -9.83 -33.73 -11.80
C GLU A 202 -8.90 -32.53 -11.58
N ALA A 203 -9.45 -31.31 -11.56
CA ALA A 203 -8.69 -30.10 -11.28
C ALA A 203 -8.13 -30.11 -9.85
N TRP A 204 -8.91 -30.55 -8.87
CA TRP A 204 -8.45 -30.73 -7.49
C TRP A 204 -7.32 -31.76 -7.36
N GLN A 205 -7.42 -32.89 -8.05
CA GLN A 205 -6.35 -33.90 -8.07
C GLN A 205 -5.09 -33.42 -8.80
N SER A 206 -5.24 -32.58 -9.84
CA SER A 206 -4.10 -31.95 -10.51
C SER A 206 -3.42 -30.92 -9.61
N LEU A 207 -4.19 -30.10 -8.89
CA LEU A 207 -3.68 -29.16 -7.89
C LEU A 207 -2.90 -29.89 -6.80
N GLU A 208 -3.46 -30.95 -6.24
CA GLU A 208 -2.81 -31.75 -5.20
C GLU A 208 -1.43 -32.27 -5.66
N ARG A 209 -1.36 -32.89 -6.85
CA ARG A 209 -0.10 -33.37 -7.42
C ARG A 209 0.91 -32.26 -7.64
N PHE A 210 0.45 -31.13 -8.18
CA PHE A 210 1.32 -29.96 -8.38
C PHE A 210 1.88 -29.43 -7.06
N MET A 211 1.04 -29.32 -6.03
CA MET A 211 1.41 -28.79 -4.73
C MET A 211 2.40 -29.69 -3.98
N VAL A 212 2.36 -31.01 -4.18
CA VAL A 212 3.38 -31.92 -3.65
C VAL A 212 4.78 -31.57 -4.20
N TYR A 213 4.90 -31.30 -5.50
CA TYR A 213 6.19 -30.90 -6.09
C TYR A 213 6.68 -29.55 -5.52
N VAL A 214 5.77 -28.58 -5.37
CA VAL A 214 6.09 -27.28 -4.75
C VAL A 214 6.59 -27.46 -3.32
N LEU A 215 5.93 -28.31 -2.52
CA LEU A 215 6.33 -28.61 -1.15
C LEU A 215 7.70 -29.29 -1.09
N CYS A 216 7.98 -30.23 -1.99
CA CYS A 216 9.30 -30.87 -2.09
C CYS A 216 10.40 -29.85 -2.39
N ILE A 217 10.19 -28.97 -3.37
CA ILE A 217 11.15 -27.91 -3.71
C ILE A 217 11.34 -26.96 -2.52
N PHE A 218 10.24 -26.56 -1.87
CA PHE A 218 10.28 -25.72 -0.68
C PHE A 218 11.09 -26.36 0.44
N ALA A 219 10.84 -27.63 0.76
CA ALA A 219 11.54 -28.37 1.81
C ALA A 219 13.04 -28.53 1.50
N VAL A 220 13.40 -28.86 0.26
CA VAL A 220 14.80 -28.97 -0.18
C VAL A 220 15.49 -27.61 -0.10
N GLY A 221 14.85 -26.54 -0.58
CA GLY A 221 15.39 -25.17 -0.54
C GLY A 221 15.59 -24.67 0.90
N LEU A 222 14.60 -24.90 1.77
CA LEU A 222 14.68 -24.58 3.18
C LEU A 222 15.82 -25.36 3.87
N GLY A 223 15.90 -26.67 3.62
CA GLY A 223 16.96 -27.54 4.16
C GLY A 223 18.37 -27.07 3.74
N ALA A 224 18.55 -26.74 2.45
CA ALA A 224 19.81 -26.19 1.95
C ALA A 224 20.19 -24.89 2.67
N LEU A 225 19.25 -23.97 2.85
CA LEU A 225 19.51 -22.70 3.54
C LEU A 225 19.84 -22.87 5.03
N PHE A 226 19.25 -23.85 5.71
CA PHE A 226 19.62 -24.18 7.08
C PHE A 226 21.04 -24.73 7.21
N LEU A 227 21.53 -25.49 6.23
CA LEU A 227 22.92 -25.99 6.21
C LEU A 227 23.94 -24.84 6.13
N PHE A 228 23.60 -23.74 5.44
CA PHE A 228 24.45 -22.55 5.31
C PHE A 228 24.10 -21.42 6.29
N SER A 229 23.35 -21.74 7.35
CA SER A 229 22.78 -20.75 8.28
C SER A 229 23.81 -19.83 8.95
N GLU A 230 25.00 -20.34 9.30
CA GLU A 230 26.07 -19.54 9.90
C GLU A 230 26.63 -18.51 8.91
N GLN A 231 26.81 -18.92 7.65
CA GLN A 231 27.35 -18.07 6.59
C GLN A 231 26.34 -16.99 6.18
N ILE A 232 25.06 -17.35 6.09
CA ILE A 232 23.95 -16.39 5.88
C ILE A 232 23.92 -15.36 7.01
N GLY A 233 24.13 -15.79 8.26
CA GLY A 233 24.21 -14.88 9.40
C GLY A 233 25.33 -13.85 9.27
N ARG A 234 26.52 -14.23 8.77
CA ARG A 234 27.62 -13.29 8.53
C ARG A 234 27.27 -12.29 7.42
N PHE A 235 26.69 -12.78 6.32
CA PHE A 235 26.21 -11.92 5.23
C PHE A 235 25.16 -10.91 5.67
N TYR A 236 24.32 -11.26 6.65
CA TYR A 236 23.34 -10.33 7.20
C TYR A 236 24.00 -9.10 7.83
N TYR A 237 24.99 -9.29 8.70
CA TYR A 237 25.68 -8.18 9.34
C TYR A 237 26.54 -7.37 8.37
N GLU A 238 27.25 -8.03 7.45
CA GLU A 238 28.01 -7.30 6.42
C GLU A 238 27.11 -6.48 5.51
N SER A 239 25.94 -7.02 5.12
CA SER A 239 24.98 -6.29 4.30
C SER A 239 24.35 -5.11 5.04
N TRP A 240 24.12 -5.27 6.35
CA TRP A 240 23.65 -4.17 7.19
C TRP A 240 24.71 -3.07 7.37
N LEU A 241 25.96 -3.43 7.66
CA LEU A 241 27.08 -2.48 7.76
C LEU A 241 27.25 -1.70 6.46
N ASN A 242 27.29 -2.39 5.32
CA ASN A 242 27.35 -1.76 4.00
C ASN A 242 26.13 -0.85 3.74
N HIS A 243 24.94 -1.23 4.22
CA HIS A 243 23.75 -0.41 4.09
C HIS A 243 23.85 0.87 4.96
N ALA A 244 24.24 0.74 6.22
CA ALA A 244 24.45 1.88 7.13
C ALA A 244 25.53 2.83 6.61
N GLU A 245 26.67 2.30 6.16
CA GLU A 245 27.76 3.08 5.55
C GLU A 245 27.34 3.74 4.23
N SER A 246 26.49 3.07 3.43
CA SER A 246 25.95 3.68 2.21
C SER A 246 24.99 4.83 2.50
N GLN A 247 24.19 4.73 3.57
CA GLN A 247 23.30 5.83 4.00
C GLN A 247 24.10 7.05 4.47
N ASP A 248 25.19 6.83 5.21
CA ASP A 248 26.10 7.91 5.62
C ASP A 248 26.86 8.54 4.44
N ARG A 249 27.25 7.76 3.42
CA ARG A 249 27.88 8.27 2.19
C ARG A 249 26.93 8.98 1.25
N THR A 250 25.63 8.77 1.37
CA THR A 250 24.61 9.47 0.57
C THR A 250 24.10 10.76 1.21
N ARG A 251 24.68 11.22 2.33
CA ARG A 251 24.50 12.61 2.76
C ARG A 251 25.04 13.53 1.66
N PRO A 252 24.20 14.35 1.01
CA PRO A 252 24.69 15.26 -0.01
C PRO A 252 25.52 16.36 0.68
N GLU A 253 26.84 16.33 0.54
CA GLU A 253 27.62 17.56 0.60
C GLU A 253 27.28 18.38 -0.64
N THR A 254 26.95 19.66 -0.42
CA THR A 254 26.61 20.72 -1.41
C THR A 254 25.17 20.75 -1.94
N GLN A 255 24.37 21.68 -1.39
CA GLN A 255 23.37 22.45 -2.14
C GLN A 255 23.53 23.95 -1.86
N GLU A 256 24.66 24.52 -2.26
CA GLU A 256 24.74 25.94 -2.60
C GLU A 256 24.53 26.06 -4.11
N ASN A 257 23.36 26.54 -4.53
CA ASN A 257 23.08 27.22 -5.82
C ASN A 257 21.60 27.12 -6.26
N LEU A 258 20.66 27.41 -5.36
CA LEU A 258 19.25 27.63 -5.75
C LEU A 258 18.66 28.93 -5.19
N SER A 259 19.48 29.78 -4.56
CA SER A 259 19.03 31.06 -3.97
C SER A 259 18.71 32.15 -5.00
N ASN A 260 19.10 31.99 -6.28
CA ASN A 260 18.95 33.04 -7.29
C ASN A 260 17.71 32.91 -8.20
N LEU A 261 16.90 31.86 -8.06
CA LEU A 261 15.74 31.60 -8.93
C LEU A 261 14.38 31.89 -8.27
N VAL A 262 14.35 32.19 -6.98
CA VAL A 262 13.10 32.31 -6.21
C VAL A 262 12.90 33.75 -5.76
N LYS A 263 11.93 34.44 -6.37
CA LYS A 263 11.62 35.85 -6.05
C LYS A 263 10.49 36.01 -5.02
N ASN A 264 9.60 35.01 -4.88
CA ASN A 264 8.41 35.07 -4.04
C ASN A 264 8.25 33.82 -3.16
N ALA A 265 7.62 33.98 -1.97
CA ALA A 265 7.35 32.88 -1.04
C ALA A 265 6.45 31.78 -1.63
N HIS A 266 5.53 32.14 -2.54
CA HIS A 266 4.72 31.17 -3.28
C HIS A 266 5.60 30.22 -4.10
N ASP A 267 6.49 30.78 -4.90
CA ASP A 267 7.35 30.03 -5.82
C ASP A 267 8.38 29.21 -5.05
N ALA A 268 8.81 29.69 -3.87
CA ALA A 268 9.67 28.94 -2.96
C ALA A 268 9.01 27.65 -2.49
N ILE A 269 7.74 27.72 -2.05
CA ILE A 269 6.98 26.58 -1.57
C ILE A 269 6.73 25.59 -2.71
N VAL A 270 6.28 26.08 -3.87
CA VAL A 270 6.03 25.26 -5.06
C VAL A 270 7.31 24.58 -5.54
N PHE A 271 8.41 25.30 -5.68
CA PHE A 271 9.66 24.76 -6.19
C PHE A 271 10.26 23.71 -5.24
N LYS A 272 10.19 23.97 -3.93
CA LYS A 272 10.58 22.99 -2.90
C LYS A 272 9.75 21.71 -3.01
N ASP A 273 8.42 21.83 -3.07
CA ASP A 273 7.53 20.68 -3.16
C ASP A 273 7.73 19.89 -4.46
N ILE A 274 7.90 20.56 -5.59
CA ILE A 274 8.23 19.91 -6.88
C ILE A 274 9.55 19.16 -6.77
N THR A 275 10.57 19.79 -6.19
CA THR A 275 11.89 19.16 -6.03
C THR A 275 11.81 17.93 -5.14
N LEU A 276 11.05 18.00 -4.04
CA LEU A 276 10.79 16.85 -3.16
C LEU A 276 10.04 15.73 -3.88
N LEU A 277 9.01 16.05 -4.66
CA LEU A 277 8.23 15.08 -5.44
C LEU A 277 9.07 14.40 -6.53
N ILE A 278 9.88 15.17 -7.26
CA ILE A 278 10.75 14.65 -8.33
C ILE A 278 11.88 13.80 -7.76
N ARG A 279 12.46 14.17 -6.60
CA ARG A 279 13.53 13.40 -5.97
C ARG A 279 13.00 12.13 -5.29
N ASN A 280 11.74 12.09 -4.89
CA ASN A 280 11.19 10.95 -4.17
C ASN A 280 11.03 9.71 -5.07
N PRO A 281 11.68 8.58 -4.75
CA PRO A 281 11.59 7.35 -5.54
C PRO A 281 10.16 6.75 -5.54
N ILE A 282 9.39 6.94 -4.47
CA ILE A 282 8.01 6.44 -4.34
C ILE A 282 7.08 7.19 -5.30
N THR A 283 7.22 8.51 -5.45
CA THR A 283 6.43 9.28 -6.43
C THR A 283 6.71 8.80 -7.86
N LYS A 284 7.97 8.49 -8.18
CA LYS A 284 8.34 7.92 -9.49
C LYS A 284 7.68 6.56 -9.73
N ILE A 285 7.71 5.68 -8.74
CA ILE A 285 7.05 4.36 -8.83
C ILE A 285 5.54 4.51 -9.03
N ARG A 286 4.90 5.40 -8.25
CA ARG A 286 3.46 5.72 -8.38
C ARG A 286 3.12 6.27 -9.78
N PHE A 287 3.97 7.13 -10.33
CA PHE A 287 3.81 7.64 -11.68
C PHE A 287 3.90 6.54 -12.74
N TRP A 288 4.92 5.67 -12.68
CA TRP A 288 5.02 4.54 -13.60
C TRP A 288 3.86 3.55 -13.47
N PHE A 289 3.40 3.29 -12.25
CA PHE A 289 2.21 2.47 -12.01
C PHE A 289 0.97 3.08 -12.65
N TRP A 290 0.78 4.39 -12.50
CA TRP A 290 -0.31 5.11 -13.15
C TRP A 290 -0.24 4.99 -14.68
N VAL A 291 0.94 5.21 -15.28
CA VAL A 291 1.14 5.06 -16.73
C VAL A 291 0.79 3.65 -17.20
N ILE A 292 1.30 2.62 -16.52
CA ILE A 292 1.03 1.22 -16.85
C ILE A 292 -0.47 0.93 -16.74
N ALA A 293 -1.14 1.39 -15.68
CA ALA A 293 -2.57 1.17 -15.49
C ALA A 293 -3.41 1.83 -16.59
N ILE A 294 -3.07 3.06 -17.02
CA ILE A 294 -3.75 3.72 -18.15
C ILE A 294 -3.54 2.96 -19.46
N ILE A 295 -2.31 2.52 -19.76
CA ILE A 295 -2.01 1.74 -20.98
C ILE A 295 -2.77 0.40 -20.96
N THR A 296 -2.74 -0.32 -19.84
CA THR A 296 -3.45 -1.59 -19.68
C THR A 296 -4.96 -1.39 -19.82
N GLY A 297 -5.53 -0.36 -19.18
CA GLY A 297 -6.95 -0.02 -19.33
C GLY A 297 -7.33 0.25 -20.79
N ALA A 298 -6.45 0.95 -21.54
CA ALA A 298 -6.66 1.23 -22.95
C ALA A 298 -6.64 -0.05 -23.81
N VAL A 299 -5.70 -0.96 -23.56
CA VAL A 299 -5.59 -2.25 -24.26
C VAL A 299 -6.77 -3.16 -23.94
N VAL A 300 -7.18 -3.26 -22.67
CA VAL A 300 -8.32 -4.09 -22.23
C VAL A 300 -9.63 -3.57 -22.84
N ALA A 301 -9.84 -2.26 -22.83
CA ALA A 301 -11.05 -1.68 -23.42
C ALA A 301 -11.10 -1.84 -24.95
N LYS A 302 -9.95 -1.80 -25.65
CA LYS A 302 -9.90 -1.96 -27.12
C LYS A 302 -9.93 -3.43 -27.58
N SER A 303 -9.38 -4.36 -26.80
CA SER A 303 -9.28 -5.78 -27.16
C SER A 303 -10.60 -6.55 -27.04
N GLY A 304 -11.66 -5.92 -26.53
CA GLY A 304 -12.97 -6.56 -26.36
C GLY A 304 -13.04 -7.53 -25.17
N VAL A 305 -11.96 -7.70 -24.40
CA VAL A 305 -11.93 -8.56 -23.20
C VAL A 305 -12.97 -8.12 -22.16
N ALA A 306 -13.30 -6.83 -22.15
CA ALA A 306 -14.28 -6.23 -21.25
C ALA A 306 -15.67 -6.01 -21.88
N SER A 307 -15.94 -6.54 -23.08
CA SER A 307 -17.17 -6.24 -23.82
C SER A 307 -18.46 -6.72 -23.13
N SER A 308 -18.36 -7.60 -22.14
CA SER A 308 -19.49 -8.04 -21.31
C SER A 308 -20.06 -6.92 -20.42
N PHE A 309 -19.27 -5.89 -20.10
CA PHE A 309 -19.70 -4.76 -19.27
C PHE A 309 -19.42 -3.39 -19.88
N LEU A 310 -18.44 -3.25 -20.77
CA LEU A 310 -18.14 -2.04 -21.53
C LEU A 310 -18.90 -2.06 -22.86
N THR A 311 -20.01 -1.33 -22.92
CA THR A 311 -20.83 -1.10 -24.11
C THR A 311 -20.66 0.34 -24.60
N GLU A 312 -20.92 0.60 -25.89
CA GLU A 312 -20.82 1.97 -26.44
C GLU A 312 -21.64 2.99 -25.63
N ALA A 313 -22.77 2.58 -25.05
CA ALA A 313 -23.64 3.44 -24.26
C ALA A 313 -23.07 3.83 -22.88
N ASN A 314 -22.17 3.03 -22.29
CA ASN A 314 -21.66 3.25 -20.94
C ASN A 314 -20.14 3.52 -20.89
N GLN A 315 -19.46 3.38 -22.02
CA GLN A 315 -18.00 3.45 -22.14
C GLN A 315 -17.43 4.79 -21.66
N ALA A 316 -18.06 5.92 -22.02
CA ALA A 316 -17.63 7.25 -21.59
C ALA A 316 -17.64 7.41 -20.07
N TYR A 317 -18.66 6.86 -19.41
CA TYR A 317 -18.76 6.87 -17.96
C TYR A 317 -17.67 6.03 -17.30
N TYR A 318 -17.45 4.80 -17.77
CA TYR A 318 -16.46 3.90 -17.19
C TYR A 318 -15.04 4.42 -17.36
N VAL A 319 -14.73 5.07 -18.48
CA VAL A 319 -13.44 5.77 -18.67
C VAL A 319 -13.27 6.90 -17.66
N LEU A 320 -14.31 7.72 -17.49
CA LEU A 320 -14.31 8.83 -16.54
C LEU A 320 -14.14 8.34 -15.09
N LEU A 321 -14.85 7.27 -14.71
CA LEU A 321 -14.73 6.62 -13.40
C LEU A 321 -13.35 6.01 -13.19
N PHE A 322 -12.84 5.25 -14.17
CA PHE A 322 -11.54 4.60 -14.09
C PHE A 322 -10.41 5.59 -13.89
N VAL A 323 -10.34 6.63 -14.73
CA VAL A 323 -9.25 7.62 -14.69
C VAL A 323 -9.27 8.45 -13.42
N SER A 324 -10.44 8.92 -13.00
CA SER A 324 -10.60 9.77 -11.82
C SER A 324 -10.32 9.00 -10.52
N LEU A 325 -10.79 7.76 -10.38
CA LEU A 325 -10.49 6.92 -9.22
C LEU A 325 -9.02 6.47 -9.20
N LEU A 326 -8.48 6.03 -10.35
CA LEU A 326 -7.08 5.61 -10.42
C LEU A 326 -6.13 6.75 -10.02
N THR A 327 -6.34 7.95 -10.54
CA THR A 327 -5.51 9.12 -10.18
C THR A 327 -5.66 9.51 -8.72
N ALA A 328 -6.89 9.52 -8.19
CA ALA A 328 -7.14 9.82 -6.79
C ALA A 328 -6.53 8.77 -5.84
N LEU A 329 -6.55 7.48 -6.19
CA LEU A 329 -5.95 6.41 -5.39
C LEU A 329 -4.41 6.47 -5.42
N VAL A 330 -3.83 6.74 -6.59
CA VAL A 330 -2.37 6.78 -6.75
C VAL A 330 -1.76 8.03 -6.09
N PHE A 331 -2.40 9.19 -6.25
CA PHE A 331 -1.81 10.48 -5.86
C PHE A 331 -2.54 11.19 -4.71
N GLY A 332 -3.79 10.84 -4.39
CA GLY A 332 -4.60 11.55 -3.38
C GLY A 332 -4.01 11.49 -1.96
N GLU A 333 -3.39 10.38 -1.57
CA GLU A 333 -2.68 10.29 -0.28
C GLU A 333 -1.54 11.32 -0.16
N ILE A 334 -0.84 11.59 -1.27
CA ILE A 334 0.24 12.57 -1.30
C ILE A 334 -0.34 13.96 -1.07
N VAL A 335 -1.47 14.29 -1.72
CA VAL A 335 -2.18 15.56 -1.57
C VAL A 335 -2.57 15.79 -0.11
N SER A 336 -3.15 14.80 0.56
CA SER A 336 -3.50 14.90 1.99
C SER A 336 -2.28 15.01 2.91
N ALA A 337 -1.12 14.48 2.50
CA ALA A 337 0.11 14.56 3.28
C ALA A 337 0.91 15.87 3.04
N LEU A 338 0.57 16.69 2.02
CA LEU A 338 1.28 17.93 1.68
C LEU A 338 1.38 18.92 2.85
N TYR A 339 0.35 18.99 3.70
CA TYR A 339 0.33 19.85 4.89
C TYR A 339 1.14 19.26 6.05
N GLN A 340 1.27 17.93 6.12
CA GLN A 340 2.07 17.26 7.14
C GLN A 340 3.57 17.46 6.92
N PHE A 341 3.99 17.52 5.65
CA PHE A 341 5.38 17.84 5.30
C PHE A 341 5.77 19.29 5.64
N GLU A 342 4.82 20.16 5.97
CA GLU A 342 5.08 21.55 6.32
C GLU A 342 5.22 21.81 7.82
N GLU A 343 5.01 20.81 8.68
CA GLU A 343 4.99 20.99 10.13
C GLU A 343 6.21 21.71 10.70
N GLN A 344 7.39 21.36 10.22
CA GLN A 344 8.64 21.99 10.64
C GLN A 344 8.86 23.37 10.00
N ASN A 345 8.33 23.59 8.80
CA ASN A 345 8.48 24.85 8.05
C ASN A 345 7.47 25.92 8.47
N TYR A 346 6.39 25.56 9.18
CA TYR A 346 5.40 26.56 9.66
C TYR A 346 6.01 27.62 10.57
N ILE A 347 7.04 27.27 11.34
CA ILE A 347 7.78 28.22 12.17
C ILE A 347 8.47 29.26 11.27
N LEU A 348 9.09 28.82 10.18
CA LEU A 348 9.73 29.70 9.20
C LEU A 348 8.71 30.57 8.45
N TYR A 349 7.54 30.02 8.08
CA TYR A 349 6.46 30.80 7.46
C TYR A 349 5.89 31.86 8.40
N TYR A 350 5.79 31.55 9.69
CA TYR A 350 5.36 32.50 10.71
C TYR A 350 6.37 33.65 10.87
N VAL A 351 7.66 33.32 11.01
CA VAL A 351 8.75 34.32 11.13
C VAL A 351 8.86 35.17 9.86
N ALA A 352 8.69 34.58 8.68
CA ALA A 352 8.71 35.29 7.40
C ALA A 352 7.38 35.99 7.04
N ALA A 353 6.40 35.99 7.95
CA ALA A 353 5.08 36.61 7.77
C ALA A 353 4.36 36.19 6.46
N VAL A 354 4.50 34.93 6.05
CA VAL A 354 3.87 34.39 4.84
C VAL A 354 2.37 34.25 5.06
N LYS A 355 1.56 34.84 4.18
CA LYS A 355 0.10 34.75 4.26
C LYS A 355 -0.36 33.30 4.06
N GLY A 356 -1.32 32.85 4.86
CA GLY A 356 -1.90 31.51 4.73
C GLY A 356 -2.55 31.23 3.36
N SER A 357 -3.05 32.27 2.69
CA SER A 357 -3.53 32.16 1.30
C SER A 357 -2.41 31.73 0.34
N THR A 358 -1.20 32.25 0.52
CA THR A 358 -0.03 31.90 -0.30
C THR A 358 0.34 30.43 -0.14
N ILE A 359 0.26 29.89 1.09
CA ILE A 359 0.51 28.47 1.37
C ILE A 359 -0.58 27.61 0.72
N PHE A 360 -1.85 27.94 0.94
CA PHE A 360 -2.98 27.16 0.40
C PHE A 360 -2.97 27.10 -1.13
N TRP A 361 -2.74 28.23 -1.81
CA TRP A 361 -2.69 28.26 -3.28
C TRP A 361 -1.46 27.53 -3.84
N ALA A 362 -0.30 27.63 -3.19
CA ALA A 362 0.88 26.87 -3.56
C ALA A 362 0.62 25.36 -3.47
N LYS A 363 0.01 24.88 -2.37
CA LYS A 363 -0.37 23.47 -2.21
C LYS A 363 -1.44 23.02 -3.20
N THR A 364 -2.39 23.90 -3.52
CA THR A 364 -3.42 23.63 -4.53
C THR A 364 -2.81 23.44 -5.92
N MET A 365 -1.81 24.26 -6.28
CA MET A 365 -1.08 24.12 -7.54
C MET A 365 -0.35 22.77 -7.62
N ILE A 366 0.37 22.39 -6.56
CA ILE A 366 1.07 21.10 -6.48
C ILE A 366 0.09 19.93 -6.56
N ALA A 367 -1.00 19.97 -5.80
CA ALA A 367 -2.02 18.94 -5.82
C ALA A 367 -2.70 18.83 -7.20
N SER A 368 -2.91 19.95 -7.89
CA SER A 368 -3.45 19.97 -9.25
C SER A 368 -2.50 19.33 -10.25
N LEU A 369 -1.20 19.55 -10.10
CA LEU A 369 -0.18 18.89 -10.91
C LEU A 369 -0.14 17.38 -10.67
N LEU A 370 -0.46 16.91 -9.46
CA LEU A 370 -0.44 15.49 -9.09
C LEU A 370 -1.72 14.73 -9.45
N VAL A 371 -2.90 15.35 -9.39
CA VAL A 371 -4.18 14.64 -9.58
C VAL A 371 -4.90 15.09 -10.85
N VAL A 372 -5.07 16.41 -11.06
CA VAL A 372 -5.85 16.94 -12.19
C VAL A 372 -5.11 16.72 -13.51
N ALA A 373 -3.82 17.08 -13.57
CA ALA A 373 -3.06 16.95 -14.81
C ALA A 373 -2.96 15.49 -15.28
N PRO A 374 -2.60 14.51 -14.43
CA PRO A 374 -2.66 13.10 -14.82
C PRO A 374 -4.07 12.66 -15.20
N ALA A 375 -5.13 13.10 -14.51
CA ALA A 375 -6.49 12.69 -14.86
C ALA A 375 -6.92 13.18 -16.24
N ILE A 376 -6.60 14.44 -16.59
CA ILE A 376 -6.87 14.97 -17.93
C ILE A 376 -6.07 14.21 -18.98
N ILE A 377 -4.78 13.96 -18.74
CA ILE A 377 -3.91 13.23 -19.67
C ILE A 377 -4.40 11.79 -19.86
N GLY A 378 -4.76 11.09 -18.78
CA GLY A 378 -5.28 9.72 -18.82
C GLY A 378 -6.59 9.62 -19.58
N HIS A 379 -7.49 10.59 -19.38
CA HIS A 379 -8.74 10.67 -20.15
C HIS A 379 -8.49 10.91 -21.63
N LEU A 380 -7.57 11.83 -21.95
CA LEU A 380 -7.19 12.14 -23.33
C LEU A 380 -6.62 10.92 -24.04
N ILE A 381 -5.72 10.17 -23.40
CA ILE A 381 -5.16 8.93 -23.94
C ILE A 381 -6.28 7.92 -24.23
N LEU A 382 -7.18 7.68 -23.27
CA LEU A 382 -8.25 6.69 -23.43
C LEU A 382 -9.29 7.12 -24.46
N ALA A 383 -9.66 8.40 -24.51
CA ALA A 383 -10.58 8.95 -25.50
C ALA A 383 -10.04 8.80 -26.93
N ILE A 384 -8.73 8.98 -27.14
CA ILE A 384 -8.07 8.76 -28.43
C ILE A 384 -8.11 7.28 -28.81
N VAL A 385 -7.77 6.38 -27.87
CA VAL A 385 -7.71 4.93 -28.15
C VAL A 385 -9.09 4.35 -28.44
N LEU A 386 -10.12 4.85 -27.74
CA LEU A 386 -11.50 4.40 -27.83
C LEU A 386 -12.35 5.21 -28.82
N GLN A 387 -11.75 6.17 -29.52
CA GLN A 387 -12.38 6.96 -30.59
C GLN A 387 -13.67 7.67 -30.16
N PHE A 388 -13.65 8.32 -29.00
CA PHE A 388 -14.80 9.09 -28.53
C PHE A 388 -15.14 10.24 -29.49
N SER A 389 -16.43 10.57 -29.57
CA SER A 389 -16.86 11.77 -30.29
C SER A 389 -16.30 13.03 -29.63
N PHE A 390 -16.17 14.12 -30.40
CA PHE A 390 -15.66 15.39 -29.88
C PHE A 390 -16.45 15.89 -28.65
N MET A 391 -17.78 15.68 -28.64
CA MET A 391 -18.64 16.11 -27.55
C MET A 391 -18.45 15.28 -26.28
N GLU A 392 -18.26 13.96 -26.40
CA GLU A 392 -17.98 13.08 -25.27
C GLU A 392 -16.62 13.35 -24.65
N TRP A 393 -15.60 13.59 -25.50
CA TRP A 393 -14.28 14.00 -25.05
C TRP A 393 -14.29 15.33 -24.31
N LEU A 394 -14.98 16.34 -24.88
CA LEU A 394 -15.06 17.67 -24.29
C LEU A 394 -15.83 17.66 -22.97
N LEU A 395 -16.99 17.01 -22.93
CA LEU A 395 -17.79 16.86 -21.71
C LEU A 395 -17.03 16.07 -20.64
N GLY A 396 -16.43 14.94 -21.00
CA GLY A 396 -15.63 14.11 -20.10
C GLY A 396 -14.44 14.87 -19.52
N GLY A 397 -13.74 15.65 -20.35
CA GLY A 397 -12.63 16.51 -19.92
C GLY A 397 -13.05 17.56 -18.89
N PHE A 398 -14.16 18.26 -19.11
CA PHE A 398 -14.68 19.24 -18.16
C PHE A 398 -15.12 18.59 -16.83
N LEU A 399 -15.80 17.45 -16.91
CA LEU A 399 -16.25 16.71 -15.72
C LEU A 399 -15.06 16.20 -14.89
N ILE A 400 -14.04 15.63 -15.54
CA ILE A 400 -12.83 15.16 -14.85
C ILE A 400 -12.10 16.31 -14.19
N LEU A 401 -11.94 17.44 -14.88
CA LEU A 401 -11.35 18.64 -14.30
C LEU A 401 -12.13 19.08 -13.06
N GLY A 402 -13.46 19.20 -13.16
CA GLY A 402 -14.31 19.63 -12.05
C GLY A 402 -14.25 18.69 -10.84
N PHE A 403 -14.37 17.38 -11.08
CA PHE A 403 -14.40 16.36 -10.00
C PHE A 403 -13.05 16.23 -9.30
N THR A 404 -11.96 16.15 -10.06
CA THR A 404 -10.62 15.99 -9.48
C THR A 404 -10.16 17.27 -8.79
N PHE A 405 -10.45 18.43 -9.35
CA PHE A 405 -10.17 19.71 -8.70
C PHE A 405 -11.00 19.90 -7.43
N GLY A 406 -12.31 19.60 -7.47
CA GLY A 406 -13.16 19.61 -6.28
C GLY A 406 -12.66 18.67 -5.18
N SER A 407 -12.20 17.48 -5.54
CA SER A 407 -11.61 16.52 -4.60
C SER A 407 -10.35 17.09 -3.93
N ILE A 408 -9.45 17.74 -4.67
CA ILE A 408 -8.28 18.41 -4.10
C ILE A 408 -8.70 19.49 -3.10
N ILE A 409 -9.68 20.34 -3.43
CA ILE A 409 -10.11 21.41 -2.54
C ILE A 409 -10.67 20.83 -1.24
N VAL A 410 -11.48 19.77 -1.31
CA VAL A 410 -11.98 19.08 -0.11
C VAL A 410 -10.82 18.53 0.72
N GLN A 411 -9.87 17.83 0.09
CA GLN A 411 -8.72 17.25 0.76
C GLN A 411 -7.87 18.31 1.45
N LEU A 412 -7.48 19.37 0.74
CA LEU A 412 -6.61 20.42 1.27
C LEU A 412 -7.31 21.26 2.34
N SER A 413 -8.60 21.55 2.20
CA SER A 413 -9.36 22.28 3.22
C SER A 413 -9.43 21.49 4.53
N ILE A 414 -9.65 20.17 4.49
CA ILE A 414 -9.63 19.33 5.70
C ILE A 414 -8.20 19.20 6.23
N ALA A 415 -7.20 18.98 5.38
CA ALA A 415 -5.81 18.84 5.79
C ALA A 415 -5.27 20.12 6.46
N SER A 416 -5.74 21.30 6.04
CA SER A 416 -5.37 22.58 6.65
C SER A 416 -5.82 22.73 8.12
N LEU A 417 -6.75 21.88 8.60
CA LEU A 417 -7.22 21.87 9.98
C LEU A 417 -6.24 21.16 10.95
N ASP A 418 -5.23 20.45 10.44
CA ASP A 418 -4.27 19.63 11.21
C ASP A 418 -3.17 20.45 11.91
N LYS A 419 -3.53 21.64 12.44
CA LYS A 419 -2.60 22.59 13.08
C LYS A 419 -2.40 22.39 14.58
N LYS A 420 -2.66 21.20 15.14
CA LYS A 420 -2.11 20.88 16.48
C LYS A 420 -0.62 20.59 16.35
N GLY A 421 0.15 21.65 16.13
CA GLY A 421 1.55 21.72 16.50
C GLY A 421 1.63 21.36 17.97
N ARG A 422 2.29 20.25 18.28
CA ARG A 422 2.71 19.99 19.65
C ARG A 422 3.53 21.20 20.09
N GLY A 423 3.19 21.79 21.23
CA GLY A 423 4.02 22.82 21.84
C GLY A 423 5.46 22.30 21.92
N GLY A 424 6.39 23.07 21.37
CA GLY A 424 7.83 22.77 21.42
C GLY A 424 8.29 21.71 20.42
N VAL A 425 8.27 22.02 19.12
CA VAL A 425 9.12 21.31 18.15
C VAL A 425 10.37 22.17 17.96
N ASN A 426 11.46 21.78 18.64
CA ASN A 426 12.78 22.31 18.33
C ASN A 426 13.09 21.98 16.86
N LEU A 427 13.61 22.95 16.10
CA LEU A 427 14.17 22.72 14.77
C LEU A 427 15.27 21.66 14.93
N LYS A 428 14.96 20.41 14.60
CA LYS A 428 15.93 19.32 14.62
C LYS A 428 16.62 19.29 13.26
N GLU A 429 17.86 19.73 13.22
CA GLU A 429 18.72 19.48 12.06
C GLU A 429 18.95 17.96 11.91
N GLY A 430 18.63 17.43 10.74
CA GLY A 430 19.34 16.27 10.19
C GLY A 430 18.86 14.85 10.51
N SER A 431 17.57 14.59 10.82
CA SER A 431 17.11 13.19 10.97
C SER A 431 15.72 12.82 10.42
N GLU A 432 15.01 13.73 9.76
CA GLU A 432 13.62 13.48 9.32
C GLU A 432 13.39 13.60 7.79
N GLU A 433 14.43 13.77 6.98
CA GLU A 433 14.29 13.68 5.51
C GLU A 433 13.74 12.30 5.07
N GLU A 434 14.14 11.21 5.74
CA GLU A 434 13.55 9.87 5.55
C GLU A 434 12.07 9.79 5.96
N GLU A 435 11.63 10.62 6.90
CA GLU A 435 10.22 10.68 7.32
C GLU A 435 9.37 11.53 6.37
N MET A 436 9.96 12.57 5.77
CA MET A 436 9.33 13.37 4.69
C MET A 436 9.24 12.60 3.37
N LEU A 437 10.13 11.63 3.14
CA LEU A 437 10.06 10.72 1.99
C LEU A 437 8.91 9.70 2.09
N LYS A 438 8.40 9.42 3.30
CA LYS A 438 7.22 8.55 3.52
C LYS A 438 5.96 9.36 3.20
N GLN A 439 5.63 9.42 1.91
CA GLN A 439 4.50 10.18 1.37
C GLN A 439 3.12 9.58 1.71
N SER A 440 2.86 9.32 2.97
CA SER A 440 1.65 8.68 3.47
C SER A 440 1.09 9.48 4.65
N PRO A 441 -0.24 9.72 4.70
CA PRO A 441 -0.84 10.44 5.80
C PRO A 441 -0.68 9.66 7.12
N LYS A 442 0.03 10.24 8.09
CA LYS A 442 0.27 9.60 9.40
C LYS A 442 -0.72 10.05 10.47
N LYS A 443 -1.25 11.28 10.33
CA LYS A 443 -2.16 11.86 11.32
C LYS A 443 -3.63 11.63 10.96
N PRO A 444 -4.52 11.55 11.96
CA PRO A 444 -5.95 11.32 11.76
C PRO A 444 -6.60 12.31 10.79
N ILE A 445 -6.23 13.59 10.82
CA ILE A 445 -6.86 14.63 9.98
C ILE A 445 -6.45 14.46 8.50
N ALA A 446 -5.18 14.13 8.21
CA ALA A 446 -4.78 13.83 6.83
C ALA A 446 -5.40 12.51 6.31
N ILE A 447 -5.58 11.51 7.17
CA ILE A 447 -6.28 10.27 6.80
C ILE A 447 -7.75 10.58 6.47
N VAL A 448 -8.43 11.36 7.32
CA VAL A 448 -9.81 11.81 7.08
C VAL A 448 -9.89 12.66 5.81
N SER A 449 -8.93 13.54 5.57
CA SER A 449 -8.82 14.33 4.33
C SER A 449 -8.80 13.42 3.10
N SER A 450 -7.93 12.39 3.08
CA SER A 450 -7.81 11.47 1.95
C SER A 450 -9.11 10.70 1.71
N ILE A 451 -9.76 10.23 2.78
CA ILE A 451 -11.04 9.50 2.69
C ILE A 451 -12.15 10.43 2.17
N MET A 452 -12.24 11.65 2.68
CA MET A 452 -13.27 12.62 2.26
C MET A 452 -13.08 13.06 0.82
N GLY A 453 -11.84 13.17 0.33
CA GLY A 453 -11.54 13.39 -1.08
C GLY A 453 -12.06 12.27 -2.00
N LEU A 454 -11.88 11.01 -1.58
CA LEU A 454 -12.40 9.85 -2.31
C LEU A 454 -13.92 9.74 -2.24
N ILE A 455 -14.53 10.00 -1.07
CA ILE A 455 -15.99 10.04 -0.91
C ILE A 455 -16.59 11.11 -1.81
N TYR A 456 -16.03 12.32 -1.83
CA TYR A 456 -16.49 13.39 -2.72
C TYR A 456 -16.46 12.95 -4.19
N LEU A 457 -15.34 12.39 -4.63
CA LEU A 457 -15.19 11.93 -6.01
C LEU A 457 -16.17 10.79 -6.34
N GLY A 458 -16.34 9.83 -5.44
CA GLY A 458 -17.33 8.75 -5.57
C GLY A 458 -18.77 9.25 -5.64
N VAL A 459 -19.13 10.25 -4.83
CA VAL A 459 -20.45 10.89 -4.88
C VAL A 459 -20.64 11.61 -6.22
N CYS A 460 -19.69 12.42 -6.67
CA CYS A 460 -19.79 13.11 -7.96
C CYS A 460 -19.96 12.14 -9.14
N LEU A 461 -19.22 11.04 -9.14
CA LEU A 461 -19.35 9.97 -10.14
C LEU A 461 -20.72 9.29 -10.08
N TRP A 462 -21.18 8.95 -8.88
CA TRP A 462 -22.49 8.33 -8.67
C TRP A 462 -23.66 9.22 -9.07
N LEU A 463 -23.58 10.53 -8.77
CA LEU A 463 -24.58 11.51 -9.19
C LEU A 463 -24.62 11.65 -10.72
N TYR A 464 -23.46 11.59 -11.38
CA TYR A 464 -23.38 11.57 -12.83
C TYR A 464 -23.98 10.28 -13.42
N TRP A 465 -23.76 9.12 -12.81
CA TRP A 465 -24.34 7.83 -13.23
C TRP A 465 -25.88 7.81 -13.22
N ILE A 466 -26.50 8.46 -12.23
CA ILE A 466 -27.97 8.53 -12.11
C ILE A 466 -28.56 9.60 -13.04
N ASN A 467 -27.76 10.16 -13.96
CA ASN A 467 -28.15 11.20 -14.91
C ASN A 467 -28.70 12.47 -14.22
N ILE A 468 -28.15 12.83 -13.07
CA ILE A 468 -28.47 14.12 -12.46
C ILE A 468 -28.01 15.23 -13.41
N GLY A 469 -28.90 16.20 -13.65
CA GLY A 469 -28.65 17.27 -14.60
C GLY A 469 -27.33 17.97 -14.35
N ILE A 470 -26.56 18.18 -15.43
CA ILE A 470 -25.28 18.91 -15.45
C ILE A 470 -25.34 20.22 -14.63
N PRO A 471 -26.44 21.02 -14.63
CA PRO A 471 -26.52 22.23 -13.80
C PRO A 471 -26.43 21.98 -12.28
N ILE A 472 -27.04 20.90 -11.79
CA ILE A 472 -27.01 20.53 -10.36
C ILE A 472 -25.60 20.09 -9.97
N LEU A 473 -24.96 19.31 -10.83
CA LEU A 473 -23.59 18.86 -10.67
C LEU A 473 -22.59 20.02 -10.67
N ALA A 474 -22.76 20.99 -11.58
CA ALA A 474 -21.97 22.22 -11.62
C ALA A 474 -22.14 23.05 -10.33
N THR A 475 -23.35 23.09 -9.78
CA THR A 475 -23.62 23.78 -8.50
C THR A 475 -22.89 23.11 -7.33
N ILE A 476 -22.83 21.78 -7.28
CA ILE A 476 -22.08 21.04 -6.26
C ILE A 476 -20.57 21.36 -6.35
N VAL A 477 -20.02 21.35 -7.57
CA VAL A 477 -18.60 21.72 -7.80
C VAL A 477 -18.33 23.15 -7.35
N LEU A 478 -19.23 24.09 -7.68
CA LEU A 478 -19.09 25.50 -7.31
C LEU A 478 -19.22 25.72 -5.80
N LEU A 479 -20.12 25.00 -5.13
CA LEU A 479 -20.22 24.99 -3.67
C LEU A 479 -18.95 24.43 -3.00
N THR A 480 -18.32 23.41 -3.57
CA THR A 480 -17.03 22.93 -3.05
C THR A 480 -15.90 23.93 -3.19
N LEU A 481 -15.93 24.83 -4.19
CA LEU A 481 -14.96 25.91 -4.29
C LEU A 481 -15.06 26.88 -3.10
N LEU A 482 -16.23 27.03 -2.47
CA LEU A 482 -16.37 27.84 -1.25
C LEU A 482 -15.61 27.24 -0.06
N LEU A 483 -15.34 25.92 -0.06
CA LEU A 483 -14.49 25.30 0.96
C LEU A 483 -13.04 25.78 0.88
N SER A 484 -12.59 26.34 -0.25
CA SER A 484 -11.27 26.97 -0.35
C SER A 484 -11.13 28.17 0.59
N LEU A 485 -12.21 28.92 0.83
CA LEU A 485 -12.21 30.05 1.78
C LEU A 485 -11.94 29.57 3.21
N VAL A 486 -12.48 28.40 3.57
CA VAL A 486 -12.21 27.74 4.85
C VAL A 486 -10.74 27.34 4.92
N GLY A 487 -10.21 26.67 3.88
CA GLY A 487 -8.81 26.26 3.82
C GLY A 487 -7.82 27.42 3.90
N VAL A 488 -8.11 28.53 3.21
CA VAL A 488 -7.31 29.77 3.27
C VAL A 488 -7.32 30.38 4.67
N ARG A 489 -8.50 30.46 5.32
CA ARG A 489 -8.65 31.04 6.66
C ARG A 489 -7.88 30.24 7.72
N TYR A 490 -7.91 28.91 7.64
CA TYR A 490 -7.19 28.05 8.57
C TYR A 490 -5.70 27.94 8.27
N SER A 491 -5.29 28.16 7.01
CA SER A 491 -3.87 28.29 6.69
C SER A 491 -3.26 29.57 7.27
N ALA A 492 -4.07 30.63 7.49
CA ALA A 492 -3.63 31.96 7.96
C ALA A 492 -3.49 32.12 9.48
N ARG A 493 -4.14 31.27 10.27
CA ARG A 493 -3.97 31.18 11.74
C ARG A 493 -3.02 30.06 12.04
#